data_AF-A0A3Q3WDY5-F1
#
_entry.id   AF-A0A3Q3WDY5-F1
#
_cell.length_a   1.000
_cell.length_b   1.000
_cell.length_c   1.000
_cell.angle_alpha   90.00
_cell.angle_beta   90.00
_cell.angle_gamma   90.00
#
_symmetry.space_group_name_H-M   'P 1'
#
loop_
_entity.id
_entity.type
_entity.pdbx_description
1 polymer ?
#
loop_
_entity_poly.entity_id
_entity_poly.type
_entity_poly.pdbx_seq_one_letter_code
_entity_poly.pdbx_strand_id
1 'polypeptide(L)'
;IHGVCQSDGCQGNEAEFFMKCASHPTSDDDLSVALDLIMTNSRDVPCIACTDIRDVVLVFQCSERHVICLDCFRGYCQTRVSERQFMYDPVIGYSLPCAAGCPDSLIKELHHFRILGDDQYGRYLQYGAEECLLRSGGLMCPSPGCGAGLFPPEDSRRVECDRQLGCGFVFCKNCREGYHEGACPTELALNRTTSSAKC
;
A
#
# COMPACT_ATOMS: atom_id res chain seq x y z
N ILE A 1 -26.24 -7.29 12.08
CA ILE A 1 -27.50 -6.65 12.58
C ILE A 1 -28.63 -7.57 12.17
N HIS A 2 -29.49 -7.97 13.10
CA HIS A 2 -30.57 -8.92 12.82
C HIS A 2 -31.89 -8.22 12.48
N GLY A 3 -32.70 -8.88 11.66
CA GLY A 3 -34.01 -8.40 11.23
C GLY A 3 -34.92 -9.54 10.81
N VAL A 4 -36.04 -9.20 10.17
CA VAL A 4 -36.97 -10.18 9.58
C VAL A 4 -37.23 -9.78 8.13
N CYS A 5 -36.85 -10.66 7.21
CA CYS A 5 -37.16 -10.47 5.79
C CYS A 5 -38.68 -10.44 5.57
N GLN A 6 -39.16 -9.43 4.84
CA GLN A 6 -40.59 -9.27 4.56
C GLN A 6 -41.07 -10.06 3.34
N SER A 7 -40.17 -10.78 2.66
CA SER A 7 -40.53 -11.63 1.52
C SER A 7 -41.16 -12.93 2.00
N ASP A 8 -42.33 -13.28 1.43
CA ASP A 8 -43.07 -14.47 1.78
C ASP A 8 -42.20 -15.74 1.63
N GLY A 9 -42.15 -16.55 2.71
CA GLY A 9 -41.37 -17.78 2.75
C GLY A 9 -39.86 -17.62 2.94
N CYS A 10 -39.35 -16.39 3.05
CA CYS A 10 -37.95 -16.14 3.36
C CYS A 10 -37.70 -16.21 4.88
N GLN A 11 -36.73 -17.03 5.31
CA GLN A 11 -36.32 -17.15 6.71
C GLN A 11 -35.08 -16.29 7.04
N GLY A 12 -34.68 -15.40 6.13
CA GLY A 12 -33.51 -14.53 6.31
C GLY A 12 -33.68 -13.60 7.52
N ASN A 13 -32.68 -13.63 8.41
CA ASN A 13 -32.68 -12.89 9.67
C ASN A 13 -31.46 -11.97 9.84
N GLU A 14 -30.67 -11.81 8.80
CA GLU A 14 -29.48 -10.96 8.76
C GLU A 14 -29.65 -9.84 7.74
N ALA A 15 -29.25 -8.63 8.13
CA ALA A 15 -29.24 -7.48 7.25
C ALA A 15 -27.83 -7.25 6.70
N GLU A 16 -27.74 -7.11 5.38
CA GLU A 16 -26.55 -6.68 4.65
C GLU A 16 -26.70 -5.20 4.27
N PHE A 17 -25.62 -4.43 4.45
CA PHE A 17 -25.60 -3.00 4.15
C PHE A 17 -24.59 -2.73 3.05
N PHE A 18 -24.99 -1.91 2.09
CA PHE A 18 -24.14 -1.44 1.00
C PHE A 18 -24.40 0.04 0.74
N MET A 19 -23.46 0.69 0.07
CA MET A 19 -23.57 2.09 -0.31
C MET A 19 -23.62 2.21 -1.83
N LYS A 20 -24.31 3.25 -2.33
CA LYS A 20 -24.33 3.64 -3.73
C LYS A 20 -23.97 5.13 -3.86
N CYS A 21 -23.45 5.53 -5.01
CA CYS A 21 -23.18 6.92 -5.31
C CYS A 21 -24.49 7.72 -5.39
N ALA A 22 -24.58 8.84 -4.66
CA ALA A 22 -25.76 9.71 -4.68
C ALA A 22 -25.72 10.77 -5.79
N SER A 23 -24.63 10.86 -6.56
CA SER A 23 -24.42 11.92 -7.55
C SER A 23 -24.99 11.60 -8.93
N HIS A 24 -25.36 10.35 -9.20
CA HIS A 24 -25.96 9.93 -10.45
C HIS A 24 -26.89 8.72 -10.22
N PRO A 25 -27.80 8.42 -11.16
CA PRO A 25 -28.54 7.17 -11.12
C PRO A 25 -27.61 5.95 -11.11
N THR A 26 -27.97 4.92 -10.33
CA THR A 26 -27.20 3.68 -10.15
C THR A 26 -28.11 2.47 -10.29
N SER A 27 -27.62 1.42 -10.94
CA SER A 27 -28.24 0.09 -10.96
C SER A 27 -28.05 -0.64 -9.63
N ASP A 28 -28.53 -1.89 -9.53
CA ASP A 28 -28.32 -2.71 -8.33
C ASP A 28 -26.90 -3.24 -8.18
N ASP A 29 -26.18 -3.38 -9.29
CA ASP A 29 -24.79 -3.85 -9.30
C ASP A 29 -23.78 -2.71 -9.06
N ASP A 30 -24.22 -1.45 -9.06
CA ASP A 30 -23.38 -0.27 -8.86
C ASP A 30 -23.11 0.00 -7.37
N LEU A 31 -22.29 -0.86 -6.76
CA LEU A 31 -21.87 -0.73 -5.37
C LEU A 31 -20.72 0.28 -5.21
N SER A 32 -20.72 0.98 -4.07
CA SER A 32 -19.67 1.93 -3.67
C SER A 32 -19.12 1.58 -2.30
N VAL A 33 -17.83 1.80 -2.11
CA VAL A 33 -17.16 1.60 -0.81
C VAL A 33 -17.51 2.74 0.14
N ALA A 34 -17.83 2.40 1.38
CA ALA A 34 -18.04 3.39 2.43
C ALA A 34 -16.69 3.95 2.90
N LEU A 35 -16.50 5.26 2.79
CA LEU A 35 -15.32 5.95 3.32
C LEU A 35 -15.59 6.39 4.76
N ASP A 36 -15.48 5.46 5.70
CA ASP A 36 -15.91 5.59 7.10
C ASP A 36 -15.12 6.63 7.91
N LEU A 37 -13.94 7.05 7.44
CA LEU A 37 -13.13 8.08 8.10
C LEU A 37 -13.46 9.49 7.60
N ILE A 38 -14.15 9.62 6.47
CA ILE A 38 -14.55 10.91 5.90
C ILE A 38 -15.90 11.31 6.48
N MET A 39 -15.92 12.43 7.20
CA MET A 39 -17.09 12.89 7.93
C MET A 39 -17.37 14.37 7.68
N THR A 40 -18.64 14.76 7.80
CA THR A 40 -19.03 16.17 7.90
C THR A 40 -18.51 16.75 9.22
N ASN A 41 -17.87 17.92 9.14
CA ASN A 41 -17.27 18.61 10.26
C ASN A 41 -18.28 19.51 10.99
N SER A 42 -19.33 18.91 11.56
CA SER A 42 -20.41 19.64 12.24
C SER A 42 -20.00 20.37 13.53
N ARG A 43 -18.74 20.20 13.97
CA ARG A 43 -18.18 20.81 15.18
C ARG A 43 -17.09 21.85 14.87
N ASP A 44 -16.92 22.21 13.60
CA ASP A 44 -15.95 23.21 13.16
C ASP A 44 -14.52 22.95 13.67
N VAL A 45 -14.11 21.68 13.73
CA VAL A 45 -12.78 21.29 14.21
C VAL A 45 -11.74 21.70 13.17
N PRO A 46 -10.72 22.48 13.53
CA PRO A 46 -9.69 22.92 12.59
C PRO A 46 -8.80 21.75 12.15
N CYS A 47 -8.33 21.83 10.91
CA CYS A 47 -7.35 20.88 10.36
C CYS A 47 -6.04 20.92 11.16
N ILE A 48 -5.50 19.75 11.52
CA ILE A 48 -4.23 19.65 12.25
C ILE A 48 -3.04 20.25 11.49
N ALA A 49 -3.10 20.30 10.15
CA ALA A 49 -1.99 20.76 9.31
C ALA A 49 -2.09 22.25 8.96
N CYS A 50 -3.22 22.69 8.40
CA CYS A 50 -3.38 24.07 7.93
C CYS A 50 -4.18 24.97 8.87
N THR A 51 -4.75 24.44 9.95
CA THR A 51 -5.61 25.15 10.92
C THR A 51 -6.93 25.71 10.37
N ASP A 52 -7.18 25.59 9.06
CA ASP A 52 -8.48 25.95 8.47
C ASP A 52 -9.60 25.01 8.93
N ILE A 53 -10.81 25.56 8.98
CA ILE A 53 -12.06 24.81 9.18
C ILE A 53 -12.65 24.50 7.81
N ARG A 54 -13.00 23.23 7.56
CA ARG A 54 -13.60 22.74 6.30
C ARG A 54 -14.80 21.86 6.63
N ASP A 55 -15.82 21.89 5.77
CA ASP A 55 -17.10 21.18 5.99
C ASP A 55 -16.97 19.66 5.97
N VAL A 56 -15.98 19.13 5.24
CA VAL A 56 -15.70 17.69 5.16
C VAL A 56 -14.24 17.45 5.50
N VAL A 57 -14.01 16.51 6.41
CA VAL A 57 -12.70 16.20 6.97
C VAL A 57 -12.51 14.69 7.09
N LEU A 58 -11.26 14.26 7.13
CA LEU A 58 -10.90 12.92 7.56
C LEU A 58 -10.58 12.93 9.05
N VAL A 59 -11.09 11.95 9.79
CA VAL A 59 -10.81 11.77 11.22
C VAL A 59 -10.09 10.44 11.42
N PHE A 60 -8.85 10.52 11.90
CA PHE A 60 -8.04 9.33 12.15
C PHE A 60 -8.59 8.51 13.33
N GLN A 61 -8.35 7.20 13.30
CA GLN A 61 -8.74 6.26 14.36
C GLN A 61 -7.72 6.19 15.52
N CYS A 62 -6.95 7.25 15.77
CA CYS A 62 -6.08 7.37 16.94
C CYS A 62 -6.86 7.79 18.21
N SER A 63 -6.27 7.66 19.39
CA SER A 63 -6.90 8.02 20.68
C SER A 63 -7.44 9.45 20.70
N GLU A 64 -6.66 10.40 20.17
CA GLU A 64 -7.00 11.82 20.12
C GLU A 64 -7.97 12.18 18.99
N ARG A 65 -8.31 11.22 18.11
CA ARG A 65 -9.19 11.42 16.95
C ARG A 65 -8.80 12.66 16.12
N HIS A 66 -7.52 12.77 15.79
CA HIS A 66 -6.99 13.91 15.03
C HIS A 66 -7.77 14.11 13.71
N VAL A 67 -8.03 15.38 13.39
CA VAL A 67 -8.81 15.81 12.23
C VAL A 67 -7.88 16.46 11.19
N ILE A 68 -8.05 16.09 9.93
CA ILE A 68 -7.31 16.66 8.80
C ILE A 68 -8.29 16.97 7.65
N CYS A 69 -8.17 18.13 7.01
CA CYS A 69 -8.97 18.42 5.82
C CYS A 69 -8.53 17.55 4.64
N LEU A 70 -9.42 17.36 3.66
CA LEU A 70 -9.17 16.48 2.52
C LEU A 70 -7.97 16.92 1.66
N ASP A 71 -7.75 18.23 1.50
CA ASP A 71 -6.61 18.75 0.75
C ASP A 71 -5.27 18.43 1.44
N CYS A 72 -5.18 18.68 2.75
CA CYS A 72 -3.99 18.33 3.53
C CYS A 72 -3.79 16.82 3.63
N PHE A 73 -4.86 16.03 3.68
CA PHE A 73 -4.76 14.57 3.66
C PHE A 73 -4.22 14.07 2.31
N ARG A 74 -4.71 14.63 1.19
CA ARG A 74 -4.16 14.33 -0.14
C ARG A 74 -2.68 14.68 -0.23
N GLY A 75 -2.29 15.86 0.24
CA GLY A 75 -0.89 16.29 0.28
C GLY A 75 -0.02 15.36 1.13
N TYR A 76 -0.49 14.99 2.32
CA TYR A 76 0.18 14.02 3.20
C TYR A 76 0.42 12.69 2.51
N CYS A 77 -0.61 12.12 1.87
CA CYS A 77 -0.49 10.88 1.10
C CYS A 77 0.48 11.03 -0.08
N GLN A 78 0.43 12.13 -0.83
CA GLN A 78 1.30 12.39 -1.98
C GLN A 78 2.78 12.49 -1.61
N THR A 79 3.09 13.18 -0.52
CA THR A 79 4.46 13.25 0.00
C THR A 79 4.95 11.85 0.38
N ARG A 80 4.17 11.10 1.17
CA ARG A 80 4.60 9.79 1.67
C ARG A 80 4.70 8.73 0.58
N VAL A 81 3.84 8.74 -0.44
CA VAL A 81 3.99 7.81 -1.57
C VAL A 81 5.24 8.16 -2.39
N SER A 82 5.51 9.44 -2.60
CA SER A 82 6.69 9.90 -3.36
C SER A 82 8.00 9.57 -2.65
N GLU A 83 8.00 9.64 -1.32
CA GLU A 83 9.17 9.34 -0.47
C GLU A 83 9.27 7.86 -0.08
N ARG A 84 8.35 6.99 -0.54
CA ARG A 84 8.27 5.56 -0.15
C ARG A 84 8.21 5.37 1.39
N GLN A 85 7.36 6.14 2.05
CA GLN A 85 7.20 6.14 3.51
C GLN A 85 5.81 5.67 3.98
N PHE A 86 5.09 4.97 3.13
CA PHE A 86 3.95 4.17 3.58
C PHE A 86 4.47 2.98 4.40
N MET A 87 3.66 2.53 5.35
CA MET A 87 4.01 1.43 6.24
C MET A 87 3.31 0.16 5.77
N TYR A 88 4.07 -0.92 5.65
CA TYR A 88 3.50 -2.24 5.42
C TYR A 88 3.07 -2.87 6.74
N ASP A 89 1.82 -3.30 6.79
CA ASP A 89 1.25 -4.12 7.85
C ASP A 89 0.77 -5.45 7.23
N PRO A 90 1.04 -6.61 7.86
CA PRO A 90 0.72 -7.91 7.28
C PRO A 90 -0.78 -8.21 7.17
N VAL A 91 -1.63 -7.50 7.92
CA VAL A 91 -3.09 -7.71 7.91
C VAL A 91 -3.79 -6.63 7.11
N ILE A 92 -3.38 -5.38 7.26
CA ILE A 92 -4.00 -4.22 6.61
C ILE A 92 -3.44 -4.03 5.19
N GLY A 93 -2.16 -4.32 4.98
CA GLY A 93 -1.44 -4.01 3.75
C GLY A 93 -0.63 -2.71 3.86
N TYR A 94 -0.50 -1.99 2.74
CA TYR A 94 0.33 -0.78 2.66
C TYR A 94 -0.50 0.45 3.01
N SER A 95 -0.18 1.13 4.13
CA SER A 95 -1.05 2.18 4.66
C SER A 95 -0.26 3.31 5.34
N LEU A 96 -0.97 4.33 5.84
CA LEU A 96 -0.43 5.44 6.58
C LEU A 96 -1.08 5.55 7.97
N PRO A 97 -0.29 5.96 8.98
CA PRO A 97 -0.83 6.30 10.29
C PRO A 97 -1.40 7.72 10.28
N CYS A 98 -1.94 8.12 11.42
CA CYS A 98 -2.24 9.51 11.73
C CYS A 98 -1.06 10.43 11.40
N ALA A 99 -1.34 11.57 10.76
CA ALA A 99 -0.32 12.55 10.39
C ALA A 99 0.46 13.13 11.59
N ALA A 100 -0.10 13.02 12.81
CA ALA A 100 0.58 13.38 14.06
C ALA A 100 1.55 12.31 14.58
N GLY A 101 1.67 11.15 13.92
CA GLY A 101 2.53 10.05 14.34
C GLY A 101 1.99 9.24 15.52
N CYS A 102 0.67 9.24 15.76
CA CYS A 102 0.08 8.46 16.84
C CYS A 102 0.28 6.94 16.64
N PRO A 103 0.51 6.16 17.70
CA PRO A 103 0.53 4.70 17.62
C PRO A 103 -0.85 4.15 17.22
N ASP A 104 -0.86 2.92 16.69
CA ASP A 104 -2.07 2.14 16.38
C ASP A 104 -3.13 2.88 15.56
N SER A 105 -2.68 3.73 14.64
CA SER A 105 -3.54 4.68 13.92
C SER A 105 -3.55 4.48 12.40
N LEU A 106 -3.13 3.29 11.95
CA LEU A 106 -3.16 2.91 10.54
C LEU A 106 -4.58 2.96 9.98
N ILE A 107 -4.72 3.55 8.79
CA ILE A 107 -5.97 3.52 8.04
C ILE A 107 -6.21 2.09 7.54
N LYS A 108 -7.33 1.49 7.95
CA LYS A 108 -7.67 0.10 7.62
C LYS A 108 -8.36 -0.04 6.27
N GLU A 109 -9.27 0.88 5.95
CA GLU A 109 -9.95 0.92 4.67
C GLU A 109 -9.08 1.64 3.62
N LEU A 110 -8.37 0.86 2.80
CA LEU A 110 -7.38 1.37 1.84
C LEU A 110 -8.01 2.21 0.70
N HIS A 111 -9.32 2.09 0.46
CA HIS A 111 -10.01 2.91 -0.55
C HIS A 111 -9.97 4.41 -0.24
N HIS A 112 -9.67 4.81 1.00
CA HIS A 112 -9.40 6.22 1.34
C HIS A 112 -8.25 6.82 0.52
N PHE A 113 -7.27 6.00 0.12
CA PHE A 113 -6.14 6.47 -0.68
C PHE A 113 -6.50 6.76 -2.14
N ARG A 114 -7.72 6.43 -2.61
CA ARG A 114 -8.23 6.89 -3.92
C ARG A 114 -8.24 8.42 -4.05
N ILE A 115 -8.23 9.15 -2.95
CA ILE A 115 -8.09 10.62 -2.92
C ILE A 115 -6.81 11.11 -3.62
N LEU A 116 -5.79 10.26 -3.76
CA LEU A 116 -4.56 10.55 -4.49
C LEU A 116 -4.83 10.94 -5.96
N GLY A 117 -5.90 10.40 -6.55
CA GLY A 117 -6.15 10.40 -7.99
C GLY A 117 -5.39 9.28 -8.70
N ASP A 118 -5.77 8.97 -9.94
CA ASP A 118 -5.37 7.73 -10.63
C ASP A 118 -3.86 7.52 -10.73
N ASP A 119 -3.10 8.55 -11.11
CA ASP A 119 -1.65 8.43 -11.30
C ASP A 119 -0.91 8.09 -9.99
N GLN A 120 -1.18 8.85 -8.92
CA GLN A 120 -0.54 8.64 -7.63
C GLN A 120 -1.08 7.41 -6.92
N TYR A 121 -2.35 7.06 -7.13
CA TYR A 121 -2.93 5.82 -6.64
C TYR A 121 -2.29 4.60 -7.33
N GLY A 122 -2.02 4.67 -8.64
CA GLY A 122 -1.27 3.64 -9.36
C GLY A 122 0.13 3.40 -8.79
N ARG A 123 0.87 4.48 -8.48
CA ARG A 123 2.16 4.39 -7.79
C ARG A 123 2.05 3.77 -6.41
N TYR A 124 1.02 4.14 -5.64
CA TYR A 124 0.73 3.57 -4.34
C TYR A 124 0.50 2.04 -4.43
N LEU A 125 -0.33 1.59 -5.37
CA LEU A 125 -0.58 0.15 -5.59
C LEU A 125 0.70 -0.58 -5.98
N GLN A 126 1.49 0.00 -6.90
CA GLN A 126 2.76 -0.58 -7.32
C GLN A 126 3.70 -0.75 -6.13
N TYR A 127 3.93 0.31 -5.34
CA TYR A 127 4.83 0.23 -4.18
C TYR A 127 4.31 -0.73 -3.11
N GLY A 128 2.99 -0.80 -2.90
CA GLY A 128 2.39 -1.80 -2.01
C GLY A 128 2.64 -3.24 -2.48
N ALA A 129 2.55 -3.51 -3.78
CA ALA A 129 2.85 -4.82 -4.35
C ALA A 129 4.35 -5.16 -4.24
N GLU A 130 5.23 -4.20 -4.50
CA GLU A 130 6.68 -4.33 -4.32
C GLU A 130 7.04 -4.70 -2.88
N GLU A 131 6.50 -3.97 -1.90
CA GLU A 131 6.73 -4.25 -0.48
C GLU A 131 6.19 -5.62 -0.06
N CYS A 132 4.97 -5.96 -0.48
CA CYS A 132 4.38 -7.28 -0.21
C CYS A 132 5.25 -8.42 -0.75
N LEU A 133 5.74 -8.29 -1.98
CA LEU A 133 6.62 -9.26 -2.60
C LEU A 133 7.92 -9.43 -1.81
N LEU A 134 8.60 -8.33 -1.49
CA LEU A 134 9.88 -8.35 -0.78
C LEU A 134 9.73 -8.94 0.63
N ARG A 135 8.65 -8.59 1.34
CA ARG A 135 8.32 -9.15 2.67
C ARG A 135 8.06 -10.64 2.64
N SER A 136 7.54 -11.13 1.52
CA SER A 136 7.26 -12.56 1.30
C SER A 136 8.49 -13.35 0.83
N GLY A 137 9.68 -12.73 0.79
CA GLY A 137 10.92 -13.37 0.32
C GLY A 137 11.10 -13.37 -1.21
N GLY A 138 10.21 -12.69 -1.93
CA GLY A 138 10.34 -12.46 -3.36
C GLY A 138 11.39 -11.40 -3.68
N LEU A 139 11.54 -11.10 -4.97
CA LEU A 139 12.50 -10.13 -5.46
C LEU A 139 12.08 -9.49 -6.77
N MET A 140 12.57 -8.28 -7.00
CA MET A 140 12.33 -7.51 -8.21
C MET A 140 13.39 -7.81 -9.28
N CYS A 141 12.96 -7.90 -10.53
CA CYS A 141 13.87 -7.90 -11.67
C CYS A 141 14.67 -6.59 -11.71
N PRO A 142 16.01 -6.64 -11.69
CA PRO A 142 16.86 -5.44 -11.65
C PRO A 142 17.04 -4.77 -13.03
N SER A 143 16.54 -5.41 -14.11
CA SER A 143 16.66 -4.86 -15.46
C SER A 143 15.95 -3.50 -15.54
N PRO A 144 16.63 -2.46 -16.06
CA PRO A 144 16.01 -1.15 -16.27
C PRO A 144 14.71 -1.27 -17.07
N GLY A 145 13.66 -0.62 -16.58
CA GLY A 145 12.34 -0.62 -17.22
C GLY A 145 11.52 -1.91 -17.09
N CYS A 146 12.03 -2.95 -16.41
CA CYS A 146 11.27 -4.19 -16.15
C CYS A 146 10.58 -4.16 -14.78
N GLY A 147 11.32 -4.38 -13.69
CA GLY A 147 10.73 -4.42 -12.35
C GLY A 147 9.69 -5.53 -12.14
N ALA A 148 9.71 -6.62 -12.91
CA ALA A 148 8.81 -7.75 -12.66
C ALA A 148 9.07 -8.38 -11.27
N GLY A 149 8.01 -8.72 -10.55
CA GLY A 149 8.08 -9.42 -9.27
C GLY A 149 8.26 -10.92 -9.45
N LEU A 150 9.20 -11.53 -8.72
CA LEU A 150 9.63 -12.91 -8.92
C LEU A 150 9.72 -13.67 -7.59
N PHE A 151 9.32 -14.94 -7.61
CA PHE A 151 9.55 -15.93 -6.55
C PHE A 151 10.44 -17.06 -7.09
N PRO A 152 11.77 -16.86 -7.15
CA PRO A 152 12.66 -17.92 -7.59
C PRO A 152 12.81 -19.00 -6.50
N PRO A 153 13.15 -20.24 -6.90
CA PRO A 153 13.46 -21.31 -5.96
C PRO A 153 14.50 -20.88 -4.92
N GLU A 154 14.37 -21.38 -3.69
CA GLU A 154 15.25 -20.98 -2.58
C GLU A 154 16.72 -21.26 -2.88
N ASP A 155 16.99 -22.46 -3.41
CA ASP A 155 18.35 -23.00 -3.64
C ASP A 155 19.01 -22.51 -4.93
N SER A 156 18.30 -21.75 -5.77
CA SER A 156 18.87 -21.28 -7.03
C SER A 156 19.43 -19.87 -6.90
N ARG A 157 20.72 -19.73 -7.18
CA ARG A 157 21.37 -18.42 -7.36
C ARG A 157 21.11 -17.81 -8.73
N ARG A 158 20.86 -18.63 -9.74
CA ARG A 158 20.48 -18.18 -11.09
C ARG A 158 18.99 -17.87 -11.10
N VAL A 159 18.64 -16.63 -11.39
CA VAL A 159 17.25 -16.20 -11.56
C VAL A 159 17.05 -15.75 -13.00
N GLU A 160 16.01 -16.24 -13.65
CA GLU A 160 15.58 -15.78 -14.97
C GLU A 160 14.24 -15.05 -14.80
N CYS A 161 14.19 -13.80 -15.22
CA CYS A 161 12.94 -13.06 -15.32
C CYS A 161 12.09 -13.71 -16.41
N ASP A 162 10.84 -14.08 -16.08
CA ASP A 162 9.94 -14.76 -17.00
C ASP A 162 9.84 -14.02 -18.36
N ARG A 163 9.87 -14.74 -19.48
CA ARG A 163 9.87 -14.14 -20.82
C ARG A 163 8.49 -13.75 -21.33
N GLN A 164 7.42 -14.35 -20.80
CA GLN A 164 6.04 -14.05 -21.15
C GLN A 164 5.55 -12.82 -20.39
N LEU A 165 5.94 -12.69 -19.12
CA LEU A 165 5.49 -11.64 -18.21
C LEU A 165 6.54 -10.56 -17.93
N GLY A 166 7.81 -10.83 -18.21
CA GLY A 166 8.95 -9.95 -17.93
C GLY A 166 9.87 -9.77 -19.13
N CYS A 167 11.16 -9.58 -18.88
CA CYS A 167 12.14 -9.20 -19.91
C CYS A 167 13.14 -10.30 -20.29
N GLY A 168 13.09 -11.48 -19.68
CA GLY A 168 14.06 -12.55 -19.95
C GLY A 168 15.46 -12.33 -19.36
N PHE A 169 15.66 -11.27 -18.58
CA PHE A 169 16.97 -10.98 -17.98
C PHE A 169 17.36 -12.07 -16.97
N VAL A 170 18.60 -12.55 -17.09
CA VAL A 170 19.16 -13.59 -16.21
C VAL A 170 20.18 -12.96 -15.28
N PHE A 171 19.94 -13.07 -13.97
CA PHE A 171 20.71 -12.36 -12.96
C PHE A 171 20.99 -13.21 -11.73
N CYS A 172 21.96 -12.76 -10.94
CA CYS A 172 22.36 -13.36 -9.68
C CYS A 172 21.39 -12.94 -8.56
N LYS A 173 20.81 -13.91 -7.85
CA LYS A 173 19.92 -13.69 -6.70
C LYS A 173 20.55 -12.80 -5.62
N ASN A 174 21.87 -12.92 -5.42
CA ASN A 174 22.56 -12.31 -4.28
C ASN A 174 22.99 -10.86 -4.56
N CYS A 175 23.72 -10.61 -5.65
CA CYS A 175 24.24 -9.28 -5.96
C CYS A 175 23.33 -8.44 -6.87
N ARG A 176 22.27 -9.04 -7.43
CA ARG A 176 21.33 -8.39 -8.38
C ARG A 176 21.94 -7.95 -9.71
N GLU A 177 23.19 -8.33 -9.98
CA GLU A 177 23.86 -8.12 -11.28
C GLU A 177 23.59 -9.27 -12.26
N GLY A 178 24.02 -9.10 -13.51
CA GLY A 178 23.99 -10.18 -14.52
C GLY A 178 24.57 -11.50 -13.99
N TYR A 179 23.95 -12.62 -14.35
CA TYR A 179 24.33 -13.92 -13.79
C TYR A 179 25.79 -14.25 -14.09
N HIS A 180 26.47 -14.83 -13.11
CA HIS A 180 27.87 -15.20 -13.21
C HIS A 180 28.17 -16.43 -12.35
N GLU A 181 29.22 -17.16 -12.73
CA GLU A 181 29.78 -18.25 -11.92
C GLU A 181 30.76 -17.70 -10.87
N GLY A 182 31.00 -18.46 -9.80
CA GLY A 182 31.91 -18.05 -8.71
C GLY A 182 31.34 -16.97 -7.78
N ALA A 183 32.11 -16.54 -6.78
CA ALA A 183 31.67 -15.61 -5.72
C ALA A 183 31.27 -14.22 -6.25
N CYS A 184 30.39 -13.51 -5.55
CA CYS A 184 29.96 -12.16 -5.93
C CYS A 184 31.15 -11.17 -5.89
N PRO A 185 31.23 -10.18 -6.81
CA PRO A 185 32.32 -9.19 -6.81
C PRO A 185 32.50 -8.47 -5.46
N THR A 186 31.38 -8.16 -4.79
CA THR A 186 31.38 -7.53 -3.47
C THR A 186 32.00 -8.42 -2.38
N GLU A 187 31.76 -9.74 -2.45
CA GLU A 187 32.36 -10.72 -1.52
C GLU A 187 33.87 -10.90 -1.79
N LEU A 188 34.27 -10.87 -3.05
CA LEU A 188 35.68 -10.95 -3.46
C LEU A 188 36.49 -9.73 -3.01
N ALA A 189 35.86 -8.54 -2.95
CA ALA A 189 36.48 -7.33 -2.44
C ALA A 189 36.71 -7.38 -0.92
N LEU A 190 35.72 -7.88 -0.16
CA LEU A 190 35.81 -8.07 1.30
C LEU A 190 36.86 -9.11 1.72
N ASN A 191 36.99 -10.21 0.97
CA ASN A 191 37.99 -11.24 1.26
C ASN A 191 39.45 -10.79 1.01
N ARG A 192 39.64 -9.76 0.18
CA ARG A 192 40.96 -9.16 -0.08
C ARG A 192 41.39 -8.20 1.02
N THR A 193 40.46 -7.44 1.62
CA THR A 193 40.75 -6.55 2.74
C THR A 193 41.03 -7.29 4.04
N THR A 194 40.37 -8.43 4.29
CA THR A 194 40.66 -9.26 5.47
C THR A 194 41.99 -10.01 5.37
N SER A 195 42.50 -10.26 4.16
CA SER A 195 43.81 -10.90 3.95
C SER A 195 45.00 -9.93 4.08
N SER A 196 44.76 -8.61 4.07
CA SER A 196 45.80 -7.59 4.21
C SER A 196 46.04 -7.12 5.66
N ALA A 197 45.30 -7.63 6.63
CA ALA A 197 45.42 -7.30 8.06
C ALA A 197 46.26 -8.31 8.87
N LYS A 198 47.01 -9.19 8.19
CA LYS A 198 48.02 -10.08 8.80
C LYS A 198 49.40 -9.78 8.22
N CYS A 199 50.01 -8.68 8.68
CA CYS A 199 51.45 -8.47 8.65
C CYS A 199 51.88 -7.98 10.02
#